data_AF-A0A7J2KCG9-F1
#
_entry.id   AF-A0A7J2KCG9-F1
#
_cell.length_a   1.000
_cell.length_b   1.000
_cell.length_c   1.000
_cell.angle_alpha   90.00
_cell.angle_beta   90.00
_cell.angle_gamma   90.00
#
_symmetry.space_group_name_H-M   'P 1'
#
loop_
_entity.id
_entity.type
_entity.pdbx_description
1 polymer ?
#
loop_
_entity_poly.entity_id
_entity_poly.type
_entity_poly.pdbx_seq_one_letter_code
_entity_poly.pdbx_strand_id
1 'polypeptide(L)'
;MSEENISKNIRRNKMVFPGSFLDEDFFGIYEQNISFKNGLERVERRVSPYYCRCGRPIGRSNSYKCHHCGRILCNRCAVEFHGEIHCDRCIRIYHHNLSKKDYYVLLCIFTGIDRNDRIKSFLGLDSSELKNIIGKLVWNNYLVSKGLFIFKRYSLSQLGLEALTLYDKIYGSTLDSRIVKQRIRYLVEREGSSLWRKIY
;
A
#
# COMPACT_ATOMS: atom_id res chain seq x y z
N MET A 1 -37.86 35.95 -36.87
CA MET A 1 -37.53 34.55 -36.55
C MET A 1 -36.14 34.53 -35.95
N SER A 2 -36.05 34.42 -34.63
CA SER A 2 -34.77 34.33 -33.91
C SER A 2 -34.16 32.95 -34.13
N GLU A 3 -33.01 32.88 -34.79
CA GLU A 3 -32.20 31.66 -34.83
C GLU A 3 -31.81 31.30 -33.40
N GLU A 4 -32.43 30.26 -32.85
CA GLU A 4 -31.99 29.63 -31.62
C GLU A 4 -30.54 29.20 -31.79
N ASN A 5 -29.65 29.89 -31.08
CA ASN A 5 -28.23 29.55 -31.00
C ASN A 5 -28.10 28.25 -30.18
N ILE A 6 -28.26 27.09 -30.82
CA ILE A 6 -28.13 25.79 -30.17
C ILE A 6 -26.64 25.54 -29.89
N SER A 7 -26.20 25.94 -28.70
CA SER A 7 -24.92 25.55 -28.13
C SER A 7 -24.92 24.04 -27.80
N LYS A 8 -24.34 23.22 -28.68
CA LYS A 8 -24.03 21.82 -28.38
C LYS A 8 -22.61 21.71 -27.83
N ASN A 9 -22.45 21.03 -26.70
CA ASN A 9 -21.15 20.72 -26.08
C ASN A 9 -20.98 19.20 -26.01
N ILE A 10 -19.90 18.69 -26.61
CA ILE A 10 -19.55 17.26 -26.58
C ILE A 10 -18.21 17.12 -25.87
N ARG A 11 -18.21 16.42 -24.73
CA ARG A 11 -16.98 16.05 -23.99
C ARG A 11 -16.63 14.59 -24.25
N ARG A 12 -15.38 14.32 -24.65
CA ARG A 12 -14.83 12.98 -24.84
C ARG A 12 -13.58 12.81 -23.99
N ASN A 13 -13.52 11.73 -23.21
CA ASN A 13 -12.36 11.37 -22.41
C ASN A 13 -11.71 10.09 -22.96
N LYS A 14 -10.41 10.12 -23.22
CA LYS A 14 -9.63 8.97 -23.69
C LYS A 14 -8.27 8.93 -22.98
N MET A 15 -7.83 7.74 -22.56
CA MET A 15 -6.45 7.57 -22.11
C MET A 15 -5.51 7.56 -23.31
N VAL A 16 -4.42 8.33 -23.23
CA VAL A 16 -3.40 8.39 -24.27
C VAL A 16 -2.07 7.92 -23.71
N PHE A 17 -1.35 7.17 -24.52
CA PHE A 17 -0.09 6.56 -24.14
C PHE A 17 1.07 7.58 -24.24
N PRO A 18 2.13 7.43 -23.44
CA PRO A 18 3.30 8.32 -23.51
C PRO A 18 3.85 8.48 -24.94
N GLY A 19 4.30 9.69 -25.30
CA GLY A 19 4.87 9.99 -26.62
C GLY A 19 3.86 10.19 -27.77
N SER A 20 2.57 10.25 -27.48
CA SER A 20 1.51 10.48 -28.47
C SER A 20 1.18 11.96 -28.72
N PHE A 21 1.58 12.84 -27.81
CA PHE A 21 1.52 14.30 -27.91
C PHE A 21 2.70 14.88 -27.14
N LEU A 22 3.47 15.79 -27.77
CA LEU A 22 4.54 16.61 -27.19
C LEU A 22 5.47 15.87 -26.20
N ASP A 23 6.46 15.09 -26.66
CA ASP A 23 7.64 14.63 -25.90
C ASP A 23 7.48 14.35 -24.38
N GLU A 24 6.30 13.88 -23.94
CA GLU A 24 5.96 13.74 -22.54
C GLU A 24 6.12 12.29 -22.11
N ASP A 25 6.90 12.10 -21.04
CA ASP A 25 7.26 10.79 -20.50
C ASP A 25 6.16 10.15 -19.64
N PHE A 26 4.91 10.63 -19.67
CA PHE A 26 3.81 10.14 -18.82
C PHE A 26 2.56 9.72 -19.58
N PHE A 27 1.76 8.82 -18.98
CA PHE A 27 0.44 8.48 -19.50
C PHE A 27 -0.48 9.69 -19.37
N GLY A 28 -1.20 10.06 -20.42
CA GLY A 28 -2.09 11.21 -20.43
C GLY A 28 -3.57 10.82 -20.35
N ILE A 29 -4.38 11.63 -19.69
CA ILE A 29 -5.84 11.68 -19.89
C ILE A 29 -6.10 12.81 -20.87
N TYR A 30 -6.63 12.45 -22.04
CA TYR A 30 -7.05 13.39 -23.07
C TYR A 30 -8.53 13.68 -22.94
N GLU A 31 -8.82 14.96 -22.81
CA GLU A 31 -10.17 15.50 -22.86
C GLU A 31 -10.32 16.37 -24.10
N GLN A 32 -11.34 16.10 -24.90
CA GLN A 32 -11.73 16.93 -26.03
C GLN A 32 -13.10 17.52 -25.76
N ASN A 33 -13.18 18.84 -25.77
CA ASN A 33 -14.43 19.59 -25.72
C ASN A 33 -14.67 20.21 -27.08
N ILE A 34 -15.77 19.84 -27.72
CA ILE A 34 -16.22 20.41 -28.99
C ILE A 34 -17.41 21.31 -28.67
N SER A 35 -17.31 22.58 -29.04
CA SER A 35 -18.35 23.60 -28.85
C SER A 35 -18.66 24.28 -30.16
N PHE A 36 -19.94 24.55 -30.41
CA PHE A 36 -20.41 25.25 -31.60
C PHE A 36 -21.00 26.60 -31.19
N LYS A 37 -20.50 27.69 -31.78
CA LYS A 37 -21.01 29.05 -31.54
C LYS A 37 -21.05 29.83 -32.85
N ASN A 38 -22.21 30.37 -33.21
CA ASN A 38 -22.42 31.13 -34.45
C ASN A 38 -21.95 30.39 -35.72
N GLY A 39 -22.23 29.08 -35.82
CA GLY A 39 -21.79 28.26 -36.96
C GLY A 39 -20.31 27.87 -36.98
N LEU A 40 -19.50 28.35 -36.03
CA LEU A 40 -18.08 27.99 -35.90
C LEU A 40 -17.88 26.85 -34.91
N GLU A 41 -17.10 25.85 -35.31
CA GLU A 41 -16.64 24.77 -34.43
C GLU A 41 -15.37 25.20 -33.68
N ARG A 42 -15.41 25.14 -32.36
CA ARG A 42 -14.24 25.29 -31.48
C ARG A 42 -13.95 23.96 -30.81
N VAL A 43 -12.75 23.44 -31.08
CA VAL A 43 -12.23 22.22 -30.45
C VAL A 43 -11.16 22.59 -29.43
N GLU A 44 -11.46 22.39 -28.15
CA GLU A 44 -10.49 22.50 -27.07
C GLU A 44 -9.98 21.10 -26.69
N ARG A 45 -8.66 20.94 -26.65
CA ARG A 45 -8.00 19.68 -26.26
C ARG A 45 -7.18 19.93 -25.01
N ARG A 46 -7.35 19.08 -23.99
CA ARG A 46 -6.54 19.09 -22.77
C ARG A 46 -5.92 17.73 -22.57
N VAL A 47 -4.62 17.70 -22.34
CA VAL A 47 -3.90 16.52 -21.89
C VAL A 47 -3.47 16.78 -20.46
N SER A 48 -3.78 15.86 -19.57
CA SER A 48 -3.35 15.92 -18.17
C SER A 48 -2.64 14.62 -17.79
N PRO A 49 -1.65 14.63 -16.88
CA PRO A 49 -1.01 13.40 -16.46
C PRO A 49 -2.02 12.44 -15.81
N TYR A 50 -1.86 11.15 -16.09
CA TYR A 50 -2.55 10.10 -15.36
C TYR A 50 -1.82 9.90 -14.02
N TYR A 51 -2.56 10.03 -12.93
CA TYR A 51 -2.01 9.90 -11.59
C TYR A 51 -2.27 8.52 -11.01
N CYS A 52 -1.24 7.94 -10.39
CA CYS A 52 -1.40 6.82 -9.48
C CYS A 52 -2.23 7.27 -8.26
N ARG A 53 -2.83 6.32 -7.54
CA ARG A 53 -3.59 6.58 -6.31
C ARG A 53 -2.79 7.36 -5.25
N CYS A 54 -1.47 7.26 -5.24
CA CYS A 54 -0.60 8.05 -4.35
C CYS A 54 -0.40 9.51 -4.79
N GLY A 55 -1.11 9.98 -5.83
CA GLY A 55 -1.04 11.36 -6.33
C GLY A 55 0.18 11.63 -7.23
N ARG A 56 0.91 10.59 -7.66
CA ARG A 56 2.08 10.75 -8.53
C ARG A 56 1.74 10.54 -10.00
N PRO A 57 2.27 11.36 -10.92
CA PRO A 57 2.12 11.10 -12.33
C PRO A 57 2.78 9.77 -12.69
N ILE A 58 2.15 9.00 -13.58
CA ILE A 58 2.65 7.72 -14.03
C ILE A 58 3.46 7.93 -15.30
N GLY A 59 4.77 7.69 -15.19
CA GLY A 59 5.70 7.72 -16.31
C GLY A 59 5.69 6.45 -17.17
N ARG A 60 6.28 6.53 -18.37
CA ARG A 60 6.49 5.41 -19.31
C ARG A 60 7.46 4.38 -18.72
N SER A 61 8.57 4.86 -18.17
CA SER A 61 9.47 4.05 -17.36
C SER A 61 8.89 3.91 -15.95
N ASN A 62 8.73 2.68 -15.47
CA ASN A 62 8.29 2.35 -14.10
C ASN A 62 6.78 2.44 -13.82
N SER A 63 5.95 2.21 -14.84
CA SER A 63 4.52 1.91 -14.66
C SER A 63 4.27 0.41 -14.61
N TYR A 64 3.36 -0.02 -13.73
CA TYR A 64 2.94 -1.40 -13.63
C TYR A 64 1.43 -1.52 -13.73
N LYS A 65 0.92 -2.63 -14.26
CA LYS A 65 -0.51 -2.93 -14.29
C LYS A 65 -0.84 -3.91 -13.18
N CYS A 66 -1.82 -3.58 -12.33
CA CYS A 66 -2.34 -4.51 -11.34
C CYS A 66 -2.98 -5.73 -12.04
N HIS A 67 -2.56 -6.94 -11.68
CA HIS A 67 -3.11 -8.19 -12.21
C HIS A 67 -4.63 -8.29 -11.99
N HIS A 68 -5.12 -7.97 -10.79
CA HIS A 68 -6.54 -8.15 -10.42
C HIS A 68 -7.49 -7.09 -10.97
N CYS A 69 -7.10 -5.81 -10.93
CA CYS A 69 -8.03 -4.71 -11.25
C CYS A 69 -7.64 -3.90 -12.49
N GLY A 70 -6.53 -4.25 -13.15
CA GLY A 70 -6.06 -3.58 -14.36
C GLY A 70 -5.57 -2.15 -14.19
N ARG A 71 -5.62 -1.58 -12.98
CA ARG A 71 -5.17 -0.20 -12.70
C ARG A 71 -3.67 -0.05 -12.93
N ILE A 72 -3.26 1.06 -13.53
CA ILE A 72 -1.85 1.43 -13.68
C ILE A 72 -1.33 2.05 -12.38
N LEU A 73 -0.16 1.60 -11.94
CA LEU A 73 0.50 1.92 -10.69
C LEU A 73 1.88 2.50 -10.97
N CYS A 74 2.32 3.43 -10.14
CA CYS A 74 3.74 3.78 -10.09
C CYS A 74 4.53 2.70 -9.33
N ASN A 75 5.85 2.65 -9.52
CA ASN A 75 6.76 1.73 -8.82
C ASN A 75 6.60 1.68 -7.30
N ARG A 76 6.18 2.76 -6.64
CA ARG A 76 5.98 2.77 -5.18
C ARG A 76 4.67 2.13 -4.73
N CYS A 77 3.69 2.02 -5.62
CA CYS A 77 2.39 1.43 -5.34
C CYS A 77 2.22 0.04 -5.92
N ALA A 78 3.14 -0.37 -6.79
CA ALA A 78 3.27 -1.72 -7.31
C ALA A 78 3.84 -2.63 -6.22
N VAL A 79 3.10 -3.68 -5.89
CA VAL A 79 3.52 -4.69 -4.93
C VAL A 79 3.61 -6.02 -5.66
N GLU A 80 4.83 -6.53 -5.79
CA GLU A 80 5.06 -7.88 -6.32
C GLU A 80 4.77 -8.92 -5.24
N PHE A 81 3.92 -9.89 -5.58
CA PHE A 81 3.53 -11.02 -4.75
C PHE A 81 3.31 -12.24 -5.64
N HIS A 82 3.99 -13.35 -5.35
CA HIS A 82 3.92 -14.62 -6.11
C HIS A 82 4.15 -14.44 -7.63
N GLY A 83 5.07 -13.56 -8.02
CA GLY A 83 5.41 -13.28 -9.42
C GLY A 83 4.45 -12.34 -10.15
N GLU A 84 3.42 -11.84 -9.46
CA GLU A 84 2.43 -10.92 -10.04
C GLU A 84 2.47 -9.54 -9.36
N ILE A 85 2.12 -8.50 -10.12
CA ILE A 85 2.02 -7.14 -9.59
C ILE A 85 0.58 -6.84 -9.16
N HIS A 86 0.43 -6.39 -7.92
CA HIS A 86 -0.86 -5.97 -7.38
C HIS A 86 -0.80 -4.56 -6.80
N CYS A 87 -1.95 -3.90 -6.74
CA CYS A 87 -2.12 -2.69 -5.95
C CYS A 87 -2.39 -3.02 -4.48
N ASP A 88 -2.11 -2.07 -3.58
CA ASP A 88 -2.35 -2.19 -2.14
C ASP A 88 -3.77 -2.66 -1.78
N ARG A 89 -4.78 -2.15 -2.51
CA ARG A 89 -6.18 -2.54 -2.33
C ARG A 89 -6.40 -4.01 -2.71
N CYS A 90 -5.82 -4.49 -3.82
CA CYS A 90 -5.99 -5.86 -4.25
C CYS A 90 -5.27 -6.85 -3.33
N ILE A 91 -4.08 -6.50 -2.82
CA ILE A 91 -3.43 -7.29 -1.77
C ILE A 91 -4.37 -7.49 -0.59
N ARG A 92 -5.00 -6.40 -0.11
CA ARG A 92 -5.91 -6.40 1.06
C ARG A 92 -7.18 -7.22 0.88
N ILE A 93 -7.69 -7.25 -0.35
CA ILE A 93 -8.99 -7.87 -0.67
C ILE A 93 -8.81 -9.35 -1.02
N TYR A 94 -7.78 -9.69 -1.80
CA TYR A 94 -7.68 -11.00 -2.44
C TYR A 94 -6.60 -11.91 -1.86
N HIS A 95 -5.60 -11.39 -1.15
CA HIS A 95 -4.46 -12.20 -0.69
C HIS A 95 -4.39 -12.27 0.83
N HIS A 96 -4.26 -11.12 1.49
CA HIS A 96 -4.18 -11.03 2.95
C HIS A 96 -4.97 -9.81 3.42
N ASN A 97 -5.62 -9.87 4.58
CA ASN A 97 -6.30 -8.70 5.14
C ASN A 97 -5.74 -8.33 6.51
N LEU A 98 -4.50 -7.82 6.52
CA LEU A 98 -3.86 -7.28 7.71
C LEU A 98 -4.07 -5.78 7.86
N SER A 99 -4.55 -5.41 9.04
CA SER A 99 -4.58 -4.03 9.49
C SER A 99 -3.15 -3.52 9.74
N LYS A 100 -3.01 -2.20 9.92
CA LYS A 100 -1.71 -1.62 10.27
C LYS A 100 -1.23 -2.06 11.66
N LYS A 101 -2.17 -2.26 12.60
CA LYS A 101 -1.88 -2.79 13.93
C LYS A 101 -1.40 -4.25 13.87
N ASP A 102 -2.03 -5.07 13.02
CA ASP A 102 -1.60 -6.46 12.79
C ASP A 102 -0.15 -6.50 12.30
N TYR A 103 0.18 -5.64 11.32
CA TYR A 103 1.55 -5.48 10.82
C TYR A 103 2.53 -5.05 11.92
N TYR A 104 2.18 -4.09 12.78
CA TYR A 104 3.06 -3.68 13.89
C TYR A 104 3.26 -4.79 14.93
N VAL A 105 2.24 -5.60 15.22
CA VAL A 105 2.38 -6.77 16.11
C VAL A 105 3.33 -7.80 15.48
N LEU A 106 3.19 -8.11 14.18
CA LEU A 106 4.14 -8.97 13.47
C LEU A 106 5.57 -8.42 13.52
N LEU A 107 5.73 -7.12 13.31
CA LEU A 107 7.04 -6.45 13.36
C LEU A 107 7.66 -6.52 14.77
N CYS A 108 6.88 -6.32 15.83
CA CYS A 108 7.36 -6.47 17.22
C CYS A 108 7.85 -7.89 17.49
N ILE A 109 7.05 -8.90 17.14
CA ILE A 109 7.40 -10.30 17.36
C ILE A 109 8.65 -10.68 16.55
N PHE A 110 8.73 -10.27 15.28
CA PHE A 110 9.89 -10.51 14.42
C PHE A 110 11.18 -9.92 14.99
N THR A 111 11.09 -8.77 15.66
CA THR A 111 12.23 -8.06 16.24
C THR A 111 12.53 -8.47 17.69
N GLY A 112 11.87 -9.51 18.21
CA GLY A 112 12.11 -10.06 19.54
C GLY A 112 11.31 -9.42 20.67
N ILE A 113 10.41 -8.48 20.36
CA ILE A 113 9.41 -7.97 21.30
C ILE A 113 8.19 -8.89 21.22
N ASP A 114 8.32 -10.10 21.79
CA ASP A 114 7.38 -11.22 21.60
C ASP A 114 6.48 -11.51 22.81
N ARG A 115 6.68 -10.78 23.92
CA ARG A 115 5.83 -10.87 25.11
C ARG A 115 4.64 -9.92 25.04
N ASN A 116 3.46 -10.40 25.41
CA ASN A 116 2.21 -9.63 25.32
C ASN A 116 2.25 -8.31 26.11
N ASP A 117 2.79 -8.31 27.33
CA ASP A 117 2.92 -7.11 28.17
C ASP A 117 3.79 -6.04 27.50
N ARG A 118 4.90 -6.47 26.88
CA ARG A 118 5.80 -5.59 26.15
C ARG A 118 5.16 -5.03 24.89
N ILE A 119 4.52 -5.89 24.08
CA ILE A 119 3.84 -5.46 22.85
C ILE A 119 2.74 -4.44 23.17
N LYS A 120 1.92 -4.70 24.18
CA LYS A 120 0.87 -3.78 24.63
C LYS A 120 1.43 -2.41 24.99
N SER A 121 2.42 -2.38 25.89
CA SER A 121 3.03 -1.13 26.34
C SER A 121 3.67 -0.38 25.18
N PHE A 122 4.35 -1.10 24.29
CA PHE A 122 5.07 -0.53 23.16
C PHE A 122 4.14 0.10 22.11
N LEU A 123 3.06 -0.62 21.75
CA LEU A 123 2.11 -0.18 20.73
C LEU A 123 0.94 0.63 21.29
N GLY A 124 0.83 0.76 22.62
CA GLY A 124 -0.29 1.42 23.28
C GLY A 124 -1.62 0.66 23.11
N LEU A 125 -1.58 -0.66 23.06
CA LEU A 125 -2.77 -1.51 22.90
C LEU A 125 -3.29 -1.97 24.26
N ASP A 126 -4.61 -2.04 24.41
CA ASP A 126 -5.22 -2.69 25.56
C ASP A 126 -5.12 -4.24 25.47
N SER A 127 -5.46 -4.93 26.57
CA SER A 127 -5.36 -6.40 26.64
C SER A 127 -6.28 -7.11 25.65
N SER A 128 -7.50 -6.59 25.48
CA SER A 128 -8.53 -7.18 24.62
C SER A 128 -8.12 -7.03 23.16
N GLU A 129 -7.69 -5.83 22.78
CA GLU A 129 -7.22 -5.53 21.44
C GLU A 129 -6.03 -6.40 21.04
N LEU A 130 -4.97 -6.50 21.88
CA LEU A 130 -3.84 -7.37 21.55
C LEU A 130 -4.26 -8.84 21.46
N LYS A 131 -5.12 -9.31 22.38
CA LYS A 131 -5.61 -10.70 22.36
C LYS A 131 -6.37 -11.01 21.06
N ASN A 132 -7.18 -10.07 20.58
CA ASN A 132 -7.91 -10.21 19.32
C ASN A 132 -6.96 -10.23 18.12
N ILE A 133 -5.96 -9.35 18.08
CA ILE A 133 -4.95 -9.33 17.01
C ILE A 133 -4.14 -10.63 17.00
N ILE A 134 -3.60 -11.06 18.15
CA ILE A 134 -2.83 -12.31 18.24
C ILE A 134 -3.72 -13.51 17.89
N GLY A 135 -4.95 -13.56 18.41
CA GLY A 135 -5.91 -14.62 18.09
C GLY A 135 -6.18 -14.72 16.59
N LYS A 136 -6.43 -13.58 15.93
CA LYS A 136 -6.57 -13.49 14.48
C LYS A 136 -5.30 -13.97 13.76
N LEU A 137 -4.12 -13.53 14.19
CA LEU A 137 -2.85 -13.88 13.54
C LEU A 137 -2.49 -15.36 13.67
N VAL A 138 -2.79 -15.97 14.82
CA VAL A 138 -2.63 -17.42 15.05
C VAL A 138 -3.65 -18.20 14.22
N TRP A 139 -4.93 -17.79 14.23
CA TRP A 139 -5.99 -18.45 13.47
C TRP A 139 -5.70 -18.50 11.96
N ASN A 140 -5.10 -17.43 11.43
CA ASN A 140 -4.70 -17.34 10.03
C ASN A 140 -3.27 -17.83 9.76
N ASN A 141 -2.66 -18.60 10.68
CA ASN A 141 -1.34 -19.20 10.55
C ASN A 141 -0.17 -18.23 10.32
N TYR A 142 -0.30 -16.94 10.65
CA TYR A 142 0.84 -16.00 10.60
C TYR A 142 1.78 -16.16 11.80
N LEU A 143 1.25 -16.59 12.93
CA LEU A 143 2.00 -16.81 14.17
C LEU A 143 1.88 -18.26 14.64
N VAL A 144 3.00 -18.79 15.14
CA VAL A 144 3.06 -20.07 15.86
C VAL A 144 3.35 -19.77 17.32
N SER A 145 2.64 -20.43 18.23
CA SER A 145 2.91 -20.32 19.65
C SER A 145 3.92 -21.36 20.12
N LYS A 146 4.88 -20.93 20.95
CA LYS A 146 5.87 -21.77 21.62
C LYS A 146 5.73 -21.64 23.14
N GLY A 147 5.96 -22.73 23.88
CA GLY A 147 5.94 -22.76 25.34
C GLY A 147 4.58 -23.10 25.97
N LEU A 148 4.58 -23.31 27.29
CA LEU A 148 3.43 -23.71 28.09
C LEU A 148 2.76 -22.50 28.75
N PHE A 149 1.42 -22.44 28.70
CA PHE A 149 0.48 -21.50 29.36
C PHE A 149 1.01 -20.08 29.70
N ILE A 150 1.84 -19.93 30.73
CA ILE A 150 2.36 -18.64 31.24
C ILE A 150 3.63 -18.12 30.55
N PHE A 151 4.39 -18.98 29.86
CA PHE A 151 5.59 -18.60 29.09
C PHE A 151 5.34 -18.64 27.58
N LYS A 152 4.07 -18.52 27.18
CA LYS A 152 3.68 -18.59 25.77
C LYS A 152 4.30 -17.42 25.01
N ARG A 153 5.23 -17.74 24.11
CA ARG A 153 5.84 -16.82 23.16
C ARG A 153 5.31 -17.08 21.78
N TYR A 154 5.36 -16.07 20.93
CA TYR A 154 4.96 -16.20 19.53
C TYR A 154 6.18 -16.05 18.64
N SER A 155 6.20 -16.78 17.53
CA SER A 155 7.14 -16.59 16.44
C SER A 155 6.38 -16.55 15.12
N LEU A 156 6.92 -15.86 14.13
CA LEU A 156 6.32 -15.86 12.80
C LEU A 156 6.45 -17.25 12.17
N SER A 157 5.40 -17.69 11.48
CA SER A 157 5.49 -18.79 10.52
C SER A 157 6.12 -18.29 9.21
N GLN A 158 6.29 -19.18 8.23
CA GLN A 158 6.66 -18.78 6.87
C GLN A 158 5.66 -17.77 6.28
N LEU A 159 4.36 -18.06 6.41
CA LEU A 159 3.28 -17.15 5.99
C LEU A 159 3.34 -15.80 6.74
N GLY A 160 3.71 -15.82 8.02
CA GLY A 160 3.94 -14.63 8.82
C GLY A 160 5.06 -13.75 8.29
N LEU A 161 6.17 -14.35 7.88
CA LEU A 161 7.32 -13.64 7.29
C LEU A 161 6.98 -13.04 5.92
N GLU A 162 6.30 -13.80 5.08
CA GLU A 162 5.80 -13.34 3.78
C GLU A 162 4.84 -12.16 3.95
N ALA A 163 3.88 -12.27 4.86
CA ALA A 163 2.95 -11.20 5.17
C ALA A 163 3.68 -9.98 5.74
N LEU A 164 4.61 -10.15 6.68
CA LEU A 164 5.39 -9.04 7.23
C LEU A 164 6.12 -8.26 6.10
N THR A 165 6.78 -8.99 5.20
CA THR A 165 7.51 -8.41 4.07
C THR A 165 6.57 -7.69 3.11
N LEU A 166 5.43 -8.30 2.80
CA LEU A 166 4.41 -7.74 1.92
C LEU A 166 3.82 -6.45 2.49
N TYR A 167 3.48 -6.46 3.78
CA TYR A 167 2.89 -5.29 4.45
C TYR A 167 3.91 -4.23 4.81
N ASP A 168 5.19 -4.54 4.86
CA ASP A 168 6.25 -3.53 4.93
C ASP A 168 6.28 -2.66 3.66
N LYS A 169 6.06 -3.25 2.48
CA LYS A 169 5.91 -2.48 1.23
C LYS A 169 4.69 -1.54 1.27
N ILE A 170 3.62 -1.94 1.96
CA ILE A 170 2.35 -1.19 2.02
C ILE A 170 2.39 -0.10 3.10
N TYR A 171 2.85 -0.43 4.31
CA TYR A 171 2.81 0.46 5.47
C TYR A 171 4.18 1.02 5.85
N GLY A 172 5.26 0.28 5.61
CA GLY A 172 6.58 0.53 6.18
C GLY A 172 7.19 1.88 5.85
N SER A 173 6.67 2.58 4.83
CA SER A 173 7.13 3.91 4.41
C SER A 173 6.38 5.09 5.06
N THR A 174 5.26 4.85 5.77
CA THR A 174 4.48 5.92 6.41
C THR A 174 5.20 6.49 7.64
N LEU A 175 4.88 7.74 8.01
CA LEU A 175 5.56 8.44 9.10
C LEU A 175 5.49 7.68 10.43
N ASP A 176 4.31 7.22 10.81
CA ASP A 176 4.08 6.42 12.01
C ASP A 176 4.84 5.08 11.97
N SER A 177 4.91 4.41 10.81
CA SER A 177 5.70 3.18 10.67
C SER A 177 7.19 3.42 10.84
N ARG A 178 7.71 4.55 10.35
CA ARG A 178 9.11 4.94 10.59
C ARG A 178 9.39 5.18 12.07
N ILE A 179 8.49 5.87 12.77
CA ILE A 179 8.60 6.12 14.21
C ILE A 179 8.60 4.81 14.98
N VAL A 180 7.66 3.89 14.68
CA VAL A 180 7.60 2.57 15.30
C VAL A 180 8.91 1.80 15.07
N LYS A 181 9.40 1.71 13.82
CA LYS A 181 10.67 1.05 13.50
C LYS A 181 11.86 1.66 14.25
N GLN A 182 11.93 2.98 14.36
CA GLN A 182 12.99 3.67 15.10
C GLN A 182 12.94 3.34 16.59
N ARG A 183 11.75 3.29 17.19
CA ARG A 183 11.57 2.91 18.60
C ARG A 183 11.93 1.45 18.86
N ILE A 184 11.55 0.55 17.94
CA ILE A 184 11.96 -0.87 18.01
C ILE A 184 13.48 -0.95 18.00
N ARG A 185 14.14 -0.29 17.03
CA ARG A 185 15.59 -0.26 16.93
C ARG A 185 16.25 0.19 18.22
N TYR A 186 15.77 1.29 18.81
CA TYR A 186 16.28 1.80 20.08
C TYR A 186 16.13 0.80 21.24
N LEU A 187 14.98 0.12 21.36
CA LEU A 187 14.76 -0.90 22.40
C LEU A 187 15.66 -2.12 22.18
N VAL A 188 15.76 -2.61 20.95
CA VAL A 188 16.59 -3.76 20.60
C VAL A 188 18.06 -3.44 20.81
N GLU A 189 18.53 -2.23 20.50
CA GLU A 189 19.92 -1.81 20.76
C GLU A 189 20.21 -1.69 22.27
N ARG A 190 19.29 -1.10 23.06
CA ARG A 190 19.46 -0.97 24.52
C ARG A 190 19.46 -2.31 25.25
N GLU A 191 18.62 -3.25 24.82
CA GLU A 191 18.55 -4.59 25.41
C GLU A 191 19.56 -5.56 24.76
N GLY A 192 20.11 -5.14 23.62
CA GLY A 192 20.99 -5.86 22.70
C GLY A 192 22.44 -6.03 23.13
N SER A 193 22.88 -5.46 24.25
CA SER A 193 24.09 -5.95 24.93
C SER A 193 23.91 -7.38 25.52
N SER A 194 22.67 -7.90 25.56
CA SER A 194 22.36 -9.28 25.97
C SER A 194 21.63 -10.15 24.90
N LEU A 195 20.89 -9.55 23.97
CA LEU A 195 20.02 -10.28 23.03
C LEU A 195 20.69 -10.70 21.69
N TRP A 196 21.74 -10.01 21.24
CA TRP A 196 22.47 -10.38 20.02
C TRP A 196 23.43 -11.58 20.19
N ARG A 197 23.74 -12.00 21.42
CA ARG A 197 24.62 -13.17 21.70
C ARG A 197 23.94 -14.54 21.54
N LYS A 198 22.71 -14.60 21.02
CA LYS A 198 21.97 -15.87 20.88
C LYS A 198 21.59 -16.23 19.44
N ILE A 199 22.02 -15.44 18.46
CA ILE A 199 21.75 -15.69 17.04
C ILE A 199 23.05 -15.75 16.20
N TYR A 200 24.22 -15.60 16.82
CA TYR A 200 25.51 -16.03 16.26
C TYR A 200 26.31 -16.78 17.33
#